data_AF-A0A3B9VBF9-F1
#
_entry.id   AF-A0A3B9VBF9-F1
#
_cell.length_a   1.000
_cell.length_b   1.000
_cell.length_c   1.000
_cell.angle_alpha   90.00
_cell.angle_beta   90.00
_cell.angle_gamma   90.00
#
_symmetry.space_group_name_H-M   'P 1'
#
loop_
_entity.id
_entity.type
_entity.pdbx_description
1 polymer ?
#
loop_
_entity_poly.entity_id
_entity_poly.type
_entity_poly.pdbx_seq_one_letter_code
_entity_poly.pdbx_strand_id
1 'polypeptide(L)' 'MKTTTLPDRCPLCGGSKKNGKTTVTVDLGFGVVVVRDVPATVCSQCGADWIEDA' A
#
# COMPACT_ATOMS: atom_id res chain seq x y z
N MET A 1 -14.19 17.97 4.30
CA MET A 1 -12.83 17.44 4.06
C MET A 1 -12.58 16.35 5.09
N LYS A 2 -12.54 15.07 4.70
CA LYS A 2 -12.29 13.95 5.64
C LYS A 2 -10.80 13.66 5.66
N THR A 3 -10.12 14.13 6.69
CA THR A 3 -8.72 13.80 6.98
C THR A 3 -8.69 12.48 7.74
N THR A 4 -8.68 11.35 7.03
CA THR A 4 -8.56 10.03 7.66
C THR A 4 -7.08 9.74 7.86
N THR A 5 -6.55 10.07 9.04
CA THR A 5 -5.15 9.76 9.40
C THR A 5 -4.99 8.24 9.50
N LEU A 6 -4.31 7.60 8.53
CA LEU A 6 -3.96 6.19 8.66
C LEU A 6 -3.03 6.02 9.88
N PRO A 7 -3.20 4.97 10.70
CA PRO A 7 -2.31 4.72 11.82
C PRO A 7 -0.87 4.50 11.32
N ASP A 8 0.11 5.20 11.92
CA ASP A 8 1.56 5.07 11.65
C ASP A 8 2.10 3.66 11.87
N ARG A 9 1.34 2.83 12.60
CA ARG A 9 1.69 1.44 12.93
C ARG A 9 0.98 0.45 12.03
N CYS A 10 1.72 -0.57 11.62
CA CYS A 10 1.22 -1.71 10.87
C CYS A 10 0.21 -2.50 11.72
N PRO A 11 -1.05 -2.63 11.29
CA PRO A 11 -2.04 -3.42 12.02
C PRO A 11 -1.75 -4.92 11.98
N LEU A 12 -0.90 -5.39 11.08
CA LEU A 12 -0.58 -6.82 10.92
C LEU A 12 0.56 -7.28 11.83
N CYS A 13 1.55 -6.42 12.09
CA CYS A 13 2.75 -6.81 12.85
C CYS A 13 3.20 -5.79 13.91
N GLY A 14 2.55 -4.63 14.04
CA GLY A 14 2.97 -3.55 14.96
C GLY A 14 4.20 -2.75 14.51
N GLY A 15 4.80 -3.10 13.36
CA GLY A 15 5.93 -2.37 12.78
C GLY A 15 5.59 -0.96 12.33
N SER A 16 6.60 -0.13 12.04
CA SER A 16 6.37 1.22 11.50
C SER A 16 6.02 1.17 10.01
N LYS A 17 5.02 1.97 9.63
CA LYS A 17 4.72 2.28 8.24
C LYS A 17 5.58 3.46 7.77
N LYS A 18 5.91 3.48 6.49
CA LYS A 18 6.64 4.57 5.83
C LYS A 18 6.07 4.83 4.45
N ASN A 19 6.18 6.06 3.97
CA ASN A 19 5.90 6.37 2.57
C ASN A 19 6.89 5.61 1.67
N GLY A 20 6.36 5.03 0.61
CA GLY A 20 7.13 4.22 -0.32
C GLY A 20 6.36 4.00 -1.61
N LYS A 21 6.79 2.97 -2.34
CA LYS A 21 6.13 2.54 -3.57
C LYS A 21 5.93 1.04 -3.54
N THR A 22 4.86 0.58 -4.17
CA THR A 22 4.59 -0.85 -4.35
C THR A 22 4.27 -1.18 -5.80
N THR A 23 4.18 -2.47 -6.11
CA THR A 23 3.69 -2.98 -7.39
C THR A 23 2.31 -3.59 -7.19
N VAL A 24 1.32 -3.08 -7.92
CA VAL A 24 -0.04 -3.63 -7.93
C VAL A 24 -0.20 -4.51 -9.15
N THR A 25 -0.67 -5.72 -8.93
CA THR A 25 -1.02 -6.64 -10.00
C THR A 25 -2.52 -6.87 -9.99
N VAL A 26 -3.18 -6.61 -11.12
CA VAL A 26 -4.61 -6.82 -11.30
C VAL A 26 -4.81 -7.85 -12.40
N ASP A 27 -5.48 -8.95 -12.05
CA ASP A 27 -5.96 -9.93 -13.02
C ASP A 27 -7.35 -9.52 -13.49
N LEU A 28 -7.52 -9.31 -14.79
CA LEU A 28 -8.78 -8.90 -15.43
C LEU A 28 -9.51 -10.09 -16.09
N GLY A 29 -9.01 -11.32 -15.92
CA GLY A 29 -9.54 -12.54 -16.54
C GLY A 29 -9.15 -12.74 -18.01
N PHE A 30 -8.98 -11.65 -18.78
CA PHE A 30 -8.44 -11.69 -20.15
C PHE A 30 -6.96 -11.31 -20.24
N GLY A 31 -6.37 -10.86 -19.14
CA GLY A 31 -4.99 -10.39 -19.08
C GLY A 31 -4.63 -9.89 -17.69
N VAL A 32 -3.33 -9.77 -17.44
CA VAL A 32 -2.77 -9.29 -16.18
C VAL A 32 -2.14 -7.92 -16.41
N VAL A 33 -2.54 -6.93 -15.61
CA VAL A 33 -1.95 -5.59 -15.58
C VAL A 33 -1.05 -5.47 -14.37
N VAL A 34 0.20 -5.08 -14.59
CA VAL A 34 1.19 -4.85 -13.53
C VAL A 34 1.54 -3.36 -13.52
N VAL A 35 1.09 -2.66 -12.48
CA VAL A 35 1.40 -1.25 -12.26
C VAL A 35 2.55 -1.16 -11.26
N ARG A 36 3.70 -0.66 -11.70
CA ARG A 36 4.90 -0.48 -10.86
C ARG A 36 4.94 0.92 -10.28
N ASP A 37 5.74 1.10 -9.23
CA ASP A 37 6.05 2.40 -8.64
C ASP A 37 4.82 3.16 -8.09
N VAL A 38 3.77 2.45 -7.68
CA VAL A 38 2.53 3.04 -7.14
C VAL A 38 2.81 3.64 -5.76
N PRO A 39 2.60 4.95 -5.54
CA PRO A 39 2.75 5.56 -4.23
C PRO A 39 1.87 4.86 -3.19
N ALA A 40 2.48 4.42 -2.10
CA ALA A 40 1.80 3.68 -1.05
C ALA A 40 2.49 3.88 0.29
N THR A 41 1.74 3.64 1.36
CA THR A 41 2.32 3.45 2.68
C THR A 41 2.74 2.00 2.83
N VAL A 42 4.01 1.72 3.13
CA VAL A 42 4.56 0.36 3.21
C VAL A 42 5.13 0.10 4.60
N CYS A 43 4.86 -1.06 5.18
CA CYS A 43 5.45 -1.48 6.44
C CYS A 43 6.95 -1.81 6.26
N SER A 44 7.80 -1.20 7.09
CA SER A 44 9.24 -1.42 7.06
C SER A 44 9.71 -2.81 7.50
N GLN A 45 8.82 -3.59 8.14
CA GLN A 45 9.15 -4.89 8.71
C GLN A 45 8.55 -6.06 7.91
N CYS A 46 7.23 -6.03 7.68
CA CYS A 46 6.54 -7.15 7.01
C CYS A 46 6.27 -6.93 5.52
N GLY A 47 6.50 -5.71 5.00
CA GLY A 47 6.27 -5.39 3.59
C GLY A 47 4.81 -5.19 3.18
N ALA A 48 3.85 -5.32 4.10
CA ALA A 48 2.45 -4.99 3.82
C ALA A 48 2.31 -3.53 3.37
N ASP A 49 1.44 -3.30 2.39
CA ASP A 49 1.23 -1.98 1.78
C ASP A 49 -0.24 -1.53 1.83
N TRP A 50 -0.43 -0.22 1.73
CA TRP A 50 -1.72 0.46 1.71
C TRP A 50 -1.67 1.57 0.67
N ILE A 51 -2.58 1.50 -0.29
CA ILE A 51 -2.78 2.53 -1.32
C ILE A 51 -3.99 3.35 -0.90
N GLU A 52 -3.83 4.67 -0.85
CA GLU A 52 -4.91 5.60 -0.52
C GLU A 52 -5.67 5.99 -1.78
N ASP A 53 -6.98 6.21 -1.64
CA ASP A 53 -7.81 6.83 -2.66
C ASP A 53 -7.45 8.32 -2.79
N ALA A 54 -7.63 8.88 -3.98
CA ALA A 54 -7.37 10.30 -4.27
C ALA A 54 -8.48 11.24 -3.75
#